data_AF-A0A958ZP42-F1
#
_entry.id   AF-A0A958ZP42-F1
#
_cell.length_a   1.000
_cell.length_b   1.000
_cell.length_c   1.000
_cell.angle_alpha   90.00
_cell.angle_beta   90.00
_cell.angle_gamma   90.00
#
_symmetry.space_group_name_H-M   'P 1'
#
loop_
_entity.id
_entity.type
_entity.pdbx_description
1 polymer ?
#
loop_
_entity_poly.entity_id
_entity_poly.type
_entity_poly.pdbx_seq_one_letter_code
_entity_poly.pdbx_strand_id
1 'polypeptide(L)' 'NHIDHVVKLVGIDHVGLGSDFDGVSGLPENIQDVSYYPYIIYELLKKNYSEEDIQKVCSGNILRVWKAVEDYAEAYK' A
#
# COMPACT_ATOMS: atom_id res chain seq x y z
N ASN A 1 -10.12 7.76 1.25
CA ASN A 1 -11.30 7.27 0.50
C ASN A 1 -11.05 5.91 -0.12
N HIS A 2 -10.16 5.76 -1.12
CA HIS A 2 -9.88 4.45 -1.72
C HIS A 2 -9.23 3.47 -0.74
N ILE A 3 -8.14 3.87 -0.06
CA ILE A 3 -7.49 3.04 0.96
C ILE A 3 -8.50 2.62 2.04
N ASP A 4 -9.24 3.59 2.61
CA ASP A 4 -10.28 3.31 3.62
C ASP A 4 -11.34 2.32 3.15
N HIS A 5 -11.80 2.46 1.89
CA HIS A 5 -12.81 1.57 1.34
C HIS A 5 -12.28 0.15 1.20
N VAL A 6 -11.07 -0.02 0.66
CA VAL A 6 -10.46 -1.35 0.48
C VAL A 6 -10.16 -1.97 1.85
N VAL A 7 -9.62 -1.21 2.80
CA VAL A 7 -9.39 -1.69 4.18
C VAL A 7 -10.68 -2.18 4.82
N LYS A 8 -11.81 -1.45 4.64
CA LYS A 8 -13.12 -1.90 5.15
C LYS A 8 -13.66 -3.15 4.44
N LEU A 9 -13.32 -3.31 3.15
CA LEU A 9 -13.82 -4.41 2.33
C LEU A 9 -13.05 -5.71 2.57
N VAL A 10 -11.71 -5.65 2.64
CA VAL A 10 -10.84 -6.84 2.66
C VAL A 10 -9.90 -6.90 3.87
N GLY A 11 -9.89 -5.89 4.73
CA GLY A 11 -9.00 -5.82 5.89
C GLY A 11 -7.64 -5.19 5.60
N ILE A 12 -7.00 -4.65 6.65
CA ILE A 12 -5.73 -3.91 6.53
C ILE A 12 -4.57 -4.77 5.99
N ASP A 13 -4.60 -6.07 6.25
CA ASP A 13 -3.55 -6.99 5.85
C ASP A 13 -3.52 -7.23 4.32
N HIS A 14 -4.47 -6.70 3.56
CA HIS A 14 -4.62 -6.96 2.13
C HIS A 14 -4.46 -5.71 1.26
N VAL A 15 -3.91 -4.63 1.80
CA VAL A 15 -3.78 -3.34 1.10
C VAL A 15 -2.32 -2.96 0.90
N GLY A 16 -1.98 -2.48 -0.29
CA GLY A 16 -0.66 -1.94 -0.62
C GLY A 16 -0.75 -0.71 -1.51
N LEU A 17 0.39 -0.11 -1.84
CA LEU A 17 0.49 1.05 -2.72
C LEU A 17 1.00 0.63 -4.11
N GLY A 18 0.31 1.07 -5.15
CA GLY A 18 0.74 0.96 -6.55
C GLY A 18 0.24 2.19 -7.29
N SER A 19 1.11 3.19 -7.46
CA SER A 19 0.71 4.52 -7.92
C SER A 19 0.52 4.65 -9.44
N ASP A 20 1.16 3.75 -10.20
CA ASP A 20 1.23 3.85 -11.67
C ASP A 20 1.81 5.19 -12.17
N PHE A 21 2.72 5.79 -11.37
CA PHE A 21 3.47 6.98 -11.82
C PHE A 21 4.19 6.67 -13.13
N ASP A 22 4.27 7.67 -14.02
CA ASP A 22 4.76 7.56 -15.40
C ASP A 22 3.96 6.61 -16.32
N GLY A 23 2.92 5.94 -15.81
CA GLY A 23 2.03 5.04 -16.56
C GLY A 23 0.68 5.64 -16.96
N VAL A 24 0.31 6.80 -16.39
CA VAL A 24 -1.01 7.43 -16.55
C VAL A 24 -0.95 8.85 -17.13
N SER A 25 -2.05 9.28 -17.75
CA SER A 25 -2.19 10.63 -18.32
C SER A 25 -2.66 11.71 -17.31
N GLY A 26 -2.96 11.32 -16.08
CA GLY A 26 -3.47 12.22 -15.06
C GLY A 26 -3.33 11.65 -13.66
N LEU A 27 -2.98 12.52 -12.71
CA LEU A 27 -2.77 12.20 -11.31
C LEU A 27 -3.66 13.07 -10.42
N PRO A 28 -3.97 12.63 -9.18
CA PRO A 28 -4.66 13.48 -8.21
C PRO A 28 -3.89 14.79 -7.98
N GLU A 29 -4.59 15.92 -7.91
CA GLU A 29 -3.97 17.26 -7.79
C GLU A 29 -2.92 17.37 -6.68
N ASN A 30 -3.11 16.65 -5.58
CA ASN A 30 -2.26 16.66 -4.39
C ASN A 30 -1.19 15.54 -4.36
N ILE A 31 -1.02 14.77 -5.44
CA ILE A 31 -0.03 13.68 -5.55
C ILE A 31 0.50 13.66 -6.99
N GLN A 32 1.48 14.51 -7.29
CA GLN A 32 1.95 14.73 -8.67
C GLN A 32 3.13 13.86 -9.08
N ASP A 33 3.87 13.30 -8.11
CA ASP A 33 5.03 12.45 -8.36
C ASP A 33 5.38 11.62 -7.11
N VAL A 34 6.45 10.82 -7.22
CA VAL A 34 6.95 9.94 -6.15
C VAL A 34 7.34 10.67 -4.86
N SER A 35 7.69 11.96 -4.90
CA SER A 35 8.01 12.73 -3.69
C SER A 35 6.81 12.96 -2.78
N TYR A 36 5.58 12.70 -3.26
CA TYR A 36 4.34 12.88 -2.51
C TYR A 36 3.90 11.66 -1.68
N TYR A 37 4.63 10.54 -1.66
CA TYR A 37 4.32 9.42 -0.77
C TYR A 37 4.18 9.82 0.72
N PRO A 38 5.00 10.70 1.30
CA PRO A 38 4.81 11.19 2.67
C PRO A 38 3.45 11.86 2.91
N TYR A 39 2.84 12.46 1.88
CA TYR A 39 1.50 13.05 2.00
C TYR A 39 0.42 11.98 2.21
N ILE A 40 0.56 10.81 1.56
CA ILE A 40 -0.34 9.67 1.79
C ILE A 40 -0.24 9.21 3.25
N ILE A 41 0.98 9.09 3.77
CA ILE A 41 1.23 8.71 5.17
C ILE A 41 0.59 9.72 6.13
N TYR A 42 0.79 11.01 5.88
CA TYR A 42 0.18 12.08 6.68
C TYR A 42 -1.35 11.98 6.72
N GLU A 43 -1.99 11.74 5.58
CA GLU A 43 -3.45 11.58 5.53
C GLU A 43 -3.95 10.30 6.23
N LEU A 44 -3.18 9.20 6.21
CA LEU A 44 -3.50 8.00 6.98
C LEU A 44 -3.37 8.24 8.49
N LEU A 45 -2.32 8.93 8.95
CA LEU A 45 -2.16 9.32 10.35
C LEU A 45 -3.33 10.19 10.82
N LYS A 46 -3.75 11.18 10.02
CA LYS A 46 -4.92 12.01 10.32
C LYS A 46 -6.23 11.23 10.42
N LYS A 47 -6.30 10.06 9.78
CA LYS A 47 -7.44 9.14 9.82
C LYS A 47 -7.34 8.12 10.96
N ASN A 48 -6.36 8.27 11.86
CA ASN A 48 -6.10 7.39 13.00
C ASN A 48 -5.71 5.96 12.61
N TYR A 49 -5.08 5.76 11.45
CA TYR A 49 -4.37 4.51 11.21
C TYR A 49 -3.19 4.42 12.18
N SER A 50 -2.99 3.24 12.76
CA SER A 50 -1.81 3.00 13.59
C SER A 50 -0.53 3.01 12.75
N GLU A 51 0.61 3.29 13.37
CA GLU A 51 1.90 3.18 12.68
C GLU A 51 2.14 1.76 12.14
N GLU A 52 1.67 0.74 12.86
CA GLU A 52 1.73 -0.66 12.42
C GLU A 52 0.92 -0.88 11.13
N ASP A 53 -0.31 -0.36 11.07
CA ASP A 53 -1.16 -0.46 9.88
C ASP A 53 -0.55 0.28 8.68
N ILE A 54 0.05 1.44 8.92
CA ILE A 54 0.76 2.20 7.88
C ILE A 54 1.97 1.41 7.37
N GLN A 55 2.76 0.78 8.25
CA GLN A 55 3.88 -0.06 7.85
C GLN A 55 3.42 -1.25 6.99
N LYS A 56 2.28 -1.87 7.32
CA LYS A 56 1.68 -2.93 6.52
C LYS A 56 1.34 -2.44 5.10
N VAL A 57 0.71 -1.27 4.98
CA VAL A 57 0.34 -0.67 3.68
C VAL A 57 1.58 -0.27 2.87
N CYS A 58 2.61 0.27 3.51
CA CYS A 58 3.83 0.73 2.84
C CYS A 58 4.69 -0.43 2.31
N SER A 59 4.82 -1.53 3.07
CA SER A 59 5.68 -2.65 2.65
C SER A 59 5.33 -4.00 3.29
N GLY A 60 4.81 -4.03 4.52
CA GLY A 60 4.62 -5.28 5.26
C GLY A 60 3.75 -6.30 4.53
N ASN A 61 2.65 -5.85 3.91
CA ASN A 61 1.73 -6.73 3.19
C ASN A 61 2.36 -7.32 1.93
N ILE A 62 3.06 -6.50 1.13
CA ILE A 62 3.71 -7.00 -0.09
C ILE A 62 4.86 -7.94 0.25
N LEU A 63 5.67 -7.63 1.28
CA LEU A 63 6.76 -8.50 1.71
C LEU A 63 6.25 -9.85 2.26
N ARG A 64 5.13 -9.86 2.99
CA ARG A 64 4.48 -11.10 3.46
C ARG A 64 4.05 -11.98 2.28
N VAL A 65 3.40 -11.38 1.28
CA VAL A 65 2.94 -12.13 0.08
C VAL A 65 4.13 -12.62 -0.74
N TRP A 66 5.13 -11.78 -0.94
CA TRP A 66 6.36 -12.14 -1.64
C TRP A 66 7.03 -13.35 -0.99
N LYS A 67 7.18 -13.32 0.34
CA LYS A 67 7.77 -14.44 1.08
C LYS A 67 6.98 -15.74 0.92
N ALA A 68 5.64 -15.67 0.97
CA ALA A 68 4.81 -16.85 0.75
C ALA A 68 4.98 -17.45 -0.66
N VAL A 69 5.17 -16.61 -1.68
CA VAL A 69 5.45 -17.06 -3.05
C VAL A 69 6.82 -17.74 -3.15
N GLU A 70 7.85 -17.17 -2.52
CA GLU A 70 9.19 -17.78 -2.45
C GLU A 70 9.16 -19.14 -1.75
N ASP A 71 8.48 -19.24 -0.61
CA ASP A 71 8.38 -20.49 0.15
C ASP A 71 7.63 -21.56 -0.65
N TYR A 72 6.58 -21.19 -1.37
CA TYR A 72 5.87 -22.09 -2.29
C TYR A 72 6.79 -22.56 -3.42
N ALA A 73 7.53 -21.65 -4.05
CA ALA A 73 8.44 -22.01 -5.14
C ALA A 73 9.56 -22.96 -4.67
N GLU A 74 10.10 -22.76 -3.47
CA GLU A 74 11.16 -23.62 -2.90
C GLU A 74 10.66 -25.03 -2.60
N ALA A 75 9.43 -25.18 -2.10
CA ALA A 75 8.85 -26.49 -1.80
C ALA A 75 8.57 -27.35 -3.05
N TYR A 76 8.64 -26.76 -4.25
CA TYR A 76 8.33 -27.41 -5.54
C TYR A 76 9.53 -27.37 -6.52
N LYS A 77 10.72 -27.04 -6.01
CA LYS A 77 11.98 -27.34 -6.70
C LYS A 77 12.34 -28.82 -6.53
#